data_AF-A0A1B6F6P7-F1
#
_entry.id   AF-A0A1B6F6P7-F1
#
_cell.length_a   1.000
_cell.length_b   1.000
_cell.length_c   1.000
_cell.angle_alpha   90.00
_cell.angle_beta   90.00
_cell.angle_gamma   90.00
#
_symmetry.space_group_name_H-M   'P 1'
#
loop_
_entity.id
_entity.type
_entity.pdbx_description
1 polymer ?
#
loop_
_entity_poly.entity_id
_entity_poly.type
_entity_poly.pdbx_seq_one_letter_code
_entity_poly.pdbx_strand_id
1 'polypeptide(L)'
;GESASTANVDLSQLPLTTNEKGEKVFRFFYWDAYEDVFKQPGVVYLFGKVFVASADTYVSCCVVMRNIERTVFLLPREEFVDLSSGNSTGRPVTLKDVYEEFNTKIAVKYKIDQFRSRPILKNYAFEIDNVPKSCEYVEVKYSPSMAQLPKDLKGETIAHVFGTNSSFLELLLLQRKIKGPCWLDLVEPVPATNPVSFCKVEVLGGHIHNLSVCGGGSLPPPSPLVVASLTLRTALHPRTSQVEIVLASVVVNNSYSVDKQVGKQLFHQHFCAMTRPSDAMFPVDLRDRLRSEG
;
A
#
# COMPACT_ATOMS: atom_id res chain seq x y z
N GLY A 1 21.25 25.28 19.32
CA GLY A 1 19.80 25.46 19.18
C GLY A 1 19.52 26.13 17.87
N GLU A 2 19.18 25.36 16.84
CA GLU A 2 18.60 25.85 15.59
C GLU A 2 17.29 25.10 15.42
N SER A 3 16.22 25.87 15.39
CA SER A 3 14.85 25.44 15.18
C SER A 3 14.81 24.59 13.91
N ALA A 4 14.49 23.30 14.03
CA ALA A 4 13.99 22.56 12.89
C ALA A 4 12.84 23.39 12.30
N SER A 5 13.02 23.91 11.10
CA SER A 5 11.96 24.62 10.38
C SER A 5 10.84 23.63 10.13
N THR A 6 9.92 23.53 11.08
CA THR A 6 8.57 23.06 10.82
C THR A 6 7.99 24.05 9.82
N ALA A 7 8.20 23.78 8.53
CA ALA A 7 7.50 24.49 7.47
C ALA A 7 6.02 24.46 7.82
N ASN A 8 5.48 25.63 8.17
CA ASN A 8 4.07 25.82 8.50
C ASN A 8 3.33 25.78 7.16
N VAL A 9 2.96 24.56 6.76
CA VAL A 9 2.27 24.34 5.50
C VAL A 9 0.82 24.72 5.71
N ASP A 10 0.34 25.70 4.95
CA ASP A 10 -1.08 25.97 4.85
C ASP A 10 -1.77 24.78 4.18
N LEU A 11 -2.44 23.96 4.99
CA LEU A 11 -3.18 22.77 4.56
C LEU A 11 -4.62 23.10 4.12
N SER A 12 -5.01 24.38 4.05
CA SER A 12 -6.35 24.77 3.62
C SER A 12 -6.65 24.35 2.17
N GLN A 13 -5.61 24.15 1.35
CA GLN A 13 -5.71 23.69 -0.03
C GLN A 13 -4.72 22.56 -0.30
N LEU A 14 -5.16 21.55 -1.07
CA LEU A 14 -4.27 20.48 -1.51
C LEU A 14 -3.24 21.01 -2.50
N PRO A 15 -1.98 20.56 -2.45
CA PRO A 15 -0.96 20.88 -3.44
C PRO A 15 -1.27 20.14 -4.75
N LEU A 16 -2.05 20.79 -5.61
CA LEU A 16 -2.42 20.27 -6.93
C LEU A 16 -1.50 20.82 -8.02
N THR A 17 -1.19 19.98 -9.00
CA THR A 17 -0.50 20.36 -10.23
C THR A 17 -1.33 19.97 -11.45
N THR A 18 -0.89 20.36 -12.64
CA THR A 18 -1.56 20.00 -13.90
C THR A 18 -0.76 18.90 -14.59
N ASN A 19 -1.41 17.80 -14.95
CA ASN A 19 -0.77 16.73 -15.71
C ASN A 19 -0.69 17.05 -17.22
N GLU A 20 -0.08 16.17 -18.00
CA GLU A 20 0.06 16.34 -19.46
C GLU A 20 -1.28 16.38 -20.21
N LYS A 21 -2.35 15.87 -19.59
CA LYS A 21 -3.71 15.89 -20.13
C LYS A 21 -4.46 17.19 -19.78
N GLY A 22 -3.86 18.10 -19.05
CA GLY A 22 -4.51 19.33 -18.58
C GLY A 22 -5.41 19.14 -17.36
N GLU A 23 -5.38 17.97 -16.71
CA GLU A 23 -6.19 17.67 -15.53
C GLU A 23 -5.47 18.14 -14.26
N LYS A 24 -6.23 18.67 -13.29
CA LYS A 24 -5.70 18.95 -11.95
C LYS A 24 -5.54 17.65 -11.17
N VAL A 25 -4.31 17.38 -10.73
CA VAL A 25 -3.93 16.14 -10.05
C VAL A 25 -3.14 16.41 -8.77
N PHE A 26 -3.26 15.52 -7.80
CA PHE A 26 -2.34 15.41 -6.69
C PHE A 26 -1.16 14.54 -7.13
N ARG A 27 -0.01 15.18 -7.40
CA ARG A 27 1.22 14.51 -7.84
C ARG A 27 2.15 14.28 -6.67
N PHE A 28 2.52 13.03 -6.42
CA PHE A 28 3.42 12.67 -5.33
C PHE A 28 4.38 11.56 -5.75
N PHE A 29 5.54 11.51 -5.09
CA PHE A 29 6.49 10.42 -5.26
C PHE A 29 6.19 9.33 -4.23
N TYR A 30 5.77 8.17 -4.72
CA TYR A 30 5.45 6.99 -3.93
C TYR A 30 6.72 6.28 -3.45
N TRP A 31 6.78 5.95 -2.16
CA TRP A 31 7.92 5.26 -1.54
C TRP A 31 7.53 3.92 -0.95
N ASP A 32 6.45 3.88 -0.18
CA ASP A 32 6.06 2.69 0.59
C ASP A 32 4.55 2.54 0.64
N ALA A 33 4.06 1.31 0.79
CA ALA A 33 2.64 1.02 0.89
C ALA A 33 2.34 0.10 2.06
N TYR A 34 1.12 0.25 2.58
CA TYR A 34 0.59 -0.59 3.64
C TYR A 34 -0.85 -0.98 3.36
N GLU A 35 -1.22 -2.20 3.74
CA GLU A 35 -2.60 -2.65 3.79
C GLU A 35 -2.85 -3.43 5.09
N ASP A 36 -4.05 -3.28 5.65
CA ASP A 36 -4.54 -4.13 6.75
C ASP A 36 -5.78 -4.88 6.25
N VAL A 37 -5.54 -6.06 5.68
CA VAL A 37 -6.58 -6.90 5.06
C VAL A 37 -7.65 -7.32 6.08
N PHE A 38 -7.31 -7.42 7.37
CA PHE A 38 -8.22 -7.90 8.40
C PHE A 38 -9.12 -6.80 8.95
N LYS A 39 -8.56 -5.62 9.25
CA LYS A 39 -9.33 -4.50 9.81
C LYS A 39 -9.98 -3.64 8.75
N GLN A 40 -9.34 -3.49 7.58
CA GLN A 40 -9.77 -2.59 6.52
C GLN A 40 -9.57 -3.23 5.14
N PRO A 41 -10.30 -4.31 4.82
CA PRO A 41 -10.21 -4.94 3.51
C PRO A 41 -10.54 -3.95 2.39
N GLY A 42 -9.75 -3.98 1.31
CA GLY A 42 -9.90 -3.11 0.16
C GLY A 42 -9.38 -1.68 0.34
N VAL A 43 -8.65 -1.43 1.42
CA VAL A 43 -7.98 -0.15 1.68
C VAL A 43 -6.47 -0.33 1.60
N VAL A 44 -5.82 0.52 0.79
CA VAL A 44 -4.36 0.57 0.66
C VAL A 44 -3.89 1.99 0.92
N TYR A 45 -2.88 2.12 1.76
CA TYR A 45 -2.22 3.37 2.11
C TYR A 45 -0.93 3.47 1.31
N LEU A 46 -0.75 4.56 0.56
CA LEU A 46 0.48 4.88 -0.17
C LEU A 46 1.16 6.04 0.54
N PHE A 47 2.40 5.84 0.96
CA PHE A 47 3.24 6.84 1.61
C PHE A 47 4.26 7.38 0.66
N GLY A 48 4.47 8.69 0.73
CA GLY A 48 5.31 9.37 -0.22
C GLY A 48 5.68 10.78 0.17
N LYS A 49 6.14 11.52 -0.83
CA LYS A 49 6.45 12.94 -0.73
C LYS A 49 5.68 13.74 -1.76
N VAL A 50 5.14 14.87 -1.34
CA VAL A 50 4.52 15.85 -2.23
C VAL A 50 5.25 17.18 -2.11
N PHE A 51 5.39 17.89 -3.24
CA PHE A 51 5.98 19.21 -3.25
C PHE A 51 4.93 20.26 -2.88
N VAL A 52 5.25 21.12 -1.93
CA VAL A 52 4.38 22.22 -1.49
C VAL A 52 5.02 23.53 -1.90
N ALA A 53 4.45 24.18 -2.92
CA ALA A 53 5.00 25.41 -3.49
C ALA A 53 5.05 26.57 -2.48
N SER A 54 4.08 26.70 -1.58
CA SER A 54 4.05 27.76 -0.57
C SER A 54 5.18 27.68 0.45
N ALA A 55 5.76 26.48 0.64
CA ALA A 55 6.86 26.23 1.57
C ALA A 55 8.17 25.86 0.85
N ASP A 56 8.16 25.86 -0.48
CA ASP A 56 9.28 25.46 -1.36
C ASP A 56 9.98 24.16 -0.90
N THR A 57 9.21 23.15 -0.51
CA THR A 57 9.77 21.94 0.09
C THR A 57 8.90 20.70 -0.10
N TYR A 58 9.53 19.54 0.03
CA TYR A 58 8.85 18.25 0.04
C TYR A 58 8.39 17.88 1.44
N VAL A 59 7.12 17.50 1.56
CA VAL A 59 6.53 17.02 2.82
C VAL A 59 6.02 15.59 2.68
N SER A 60 5.91 14.88 3.80
CA SER A 60 5.30 13.55 3.82
C SER A 60 3.82 13.64 3.44
N CYS A 61 3.38 12.71 2.60
CA CYS A 61 1.97 12.55 2.27
C CYS A 61 1.52 11.09 2.40
N CYS A 62 0.24 10.92 2.75
CA CYS A 62 -0.46 9.64 2.71
C CYS A 62 -1.63 9.73 1.73
N VAL A 63 -1.67 8.81 0.76
CA VAL A 63 -2.78 8.66 -0.17
C VAL A 63 -3.52 7.36 0.15
N VAL A 64 -4.80 7.49 0.48
CA VAL A 64 -5.65 6.37 0.89
C VAL A 64 -6.52 5.94 -0.30
N MET A 65 -6.22 4.77 -0.87
CA MET A 65 -7.05 4.14 -1.88
C MET A 65 -8.08 3.24 -1.19
N ARG A 66 -9.36 3.40 -1.51
CA ARG A 66 -10.46 2.63 -0.89
C ARG A 66 -11.23 1.85 -1.94
N ASN A 67 -12.04 0.90 -1.48
CA ASN A 67 -12.96 0.13 -2.31
C ASN A 67 -12.24 -0.61 -3.45
N ILE A 68 -11.03 -1.11 -3.20
CA ILE A 68 -10.34 -2.00 -4.14
C ILE A 68 -11.09 -3.33 -4.11
N GLU A 69 -11.75 -3.66 -5.22
CA GLU A 69 -12.56 -4.86 -5.35
C GLU A 69 -11.70 -6.12 -5.40
N ARG A 70 -12.21 -7.21 -4.83
CA ARG A 70 -11.67 -8.55 -5.07
C ARG A 70 -11.86 -8.87 -6.55
N THR A 71 -10.86 -9.48 -7.18
CA THR A 71 -10.92 -9.91 -8.58
C THR A 71 -10.59 -11.40 -8.65
N VAL A 72 -11.55 -12.22 -9.06
CA VAL A 72 -11.37 -13.67 -9.24
C VAL A 72 -11.61 -14.07 -10.69
N PHE A 73 -10.99 -15.16 -11.12
CA PHE A 73 -11.15 -15.70 -12.47
C PHE A 73 -11.68 -17.13 -12.39
N LEU A 74 -12.87 -17.35 -12.94
CA LEU A 74 -13.53 -18.66 -12.97
C LEU A 74 -13.10 -19.41 -14.24
N LEU A 75 -12.44 -20.55 -14.06
CA LEU A 75 -12.06 -21.45 -15.15
C LEU A 75 -13.27 -22.35 -15.49
N PRO A 76 -13.86 -22.26 -16.70
CA PRO A 76 -14.87 -23.22 -17.14
C PRO A 76 -14.29 -24.63 -17.23
N ARG A 77 -15.13 -25.64 -16.95
CA ARG A 77 -14.90 -27.03 -17.36
C ARG A 77 -15.16 -27.18 -18.85
N GLU A 78 -14.70 -28.26 -19.44
CA GLU A 78 -15.09 -28.65 -20.80
C GLU A 78 -16.55 -29.14 -20.82
N GLU A 79 -16.93 -29.95 -19.84
CA GLU A 79 -18.26 -30.53 -19.69
C GLU A 79 -18.80 -30.35 -18.26
N PHE A 80 -20.12 -30.36 -18.13
CA PHE A 80 -20.82 -30.29 -16.86
C PHE A 80 -20.53 -31.54 -16.03
N VAL A 81 -20.21 -31.34 -14.75
CA VAL A 81 -19.97 -32.43 -13.78
C VAL A 81 -21.04 -32.40 -12.70
N ASP A 82 -21.60 -33.56 -12.41
CA ASP A 82 -22.46 -33.74 -11.24
C ASP A 82 -21.58 -33.83 -9.98
N LEU A 83 -21.73 -32.85 -9.08
CA LEU A 83 -20.93 -32.77 -7.85
C LEU A 83 -21.17 -33.94 -6.88
N SER A 84 -22.31 -34.63 -6.98
CA SER A 84 -22.63 -35.76 -6.10
C SER A 84 -21.96 -37.07 -6.55
N SER A 85 -21.90 -37.31 -7.86
CA SER A 85 -21.31 -38.52 -8.45
C SER A 85 -19.88 -38.32 -8.95
N GLY A 86 -19.46 -37.08 -9.19
CA GLY A 86 -18.16 -36.72 -9.78
C GLY A 86 -18.04 -37.00 -11.27
N ASN A 87 -19.12 -37.45 -11.92
CA ASN A 87 -19.11 -37.88 -13.32
C ASN A 87 -19.45 -36.75 -14.28
N SER A 88 -18.87 -36.80 -15.48
CA SER A 88 -19.27 -35.91 -16.58
C SER A 88 -20.68 -36.28 -17.08
N THR A 89 -21.47 -35.25 -17.39
CA THR A 89 -22.80 -35.39 -17.98
C THR A 89 -22.77 -35.36 -19.52
N GLY A 90 -21.61 -35.11 -20.14
CA GLY A 90 -21.45 -35.02 -21.59
C GLY A 90 -22.01 -33.74 -22.23
N ARG A 91 -22.61 -32.83 -21.43
CA ARG A 91 -23.05 -31.52 -21.92
C ARG A 91 -21.88 -30.54 -21.87
N PRO A 92 -21.57 -29.81 -22.96
CA PRO A 92 -20.51 -28.80 -22.95
C PRO A 92 -20.91 -27.59 -22.10
N VAL A 93 -19.94 -27.01 -21.41
CA VAL A 93 -20.13 -25.81 -20.58
C VAL A 93 -19.91 -24.55 -21.41
N THR A 94 -20.80 -23.57 -21.28
CA THR A 94 -20.62 -22.22 -21.84
C THR A 94 -20.28 -21.23 -20.72
N LEU A 95 -19.71 -20.06 -21.08
CA LEU A 95 -19.46 -18.98 -20.12
C LEU A 95 -20.75 -18.46 -19.46
N LYS A 96 -21.90 -18.60 -20.14
CA LYS A 96 -23.21 -18.26 -19.57
C LYS A 96 -23.58 -19.22 -18.45
N ASP A 97 -23.34 -20.52 -18.63
CA ASP A 97 -23.57 -21.53 -17.59
C ASP A 97 -22.69 -21.26 -16.36
N VAL A 98 -21.42 -20.87 -16.56
CA VAL A 98 -20.51 -20.46 -15.47
C VAL A 98 -21.02 -19.25 -14.71
N TYR A 99 -21.50 -18.23 -15.43
CA TYR A 99 -22.11 -17.06 -14.82
C TYR A 99 -23.38 -17.43 -14.04
N GLU A 100 -24.26 -18.24 -14.61
CA GLU A 100 -25.50 -18.67 -13.97
C GLU A 100 -25.24 -19.50 -12.70
N GLU A 101 -24.27 -20.43 -12.73
CA GLU A 101 -23.82 -21.16 -11.53
C GLU A 101 -23.28 -20.21 -10.46
N PHE A 102 -22.41 -19.27 -10.86
CA PHE A 102 -21.85 -18.31 -9.92
C PHE A 102 -22.95 -17.45 -9.28
N ASN A 103 -23.85 -16.89 -10.08
CA ASN A 103 -24.90 -15.98 -9.62
C ASN A 103 -25.91 -16.67 -8.70
N THR A 104 -26.35 -17.88 -9.06
CA THR A 104 -27.48 -18.55 -8.38
C THR A 104 -27.06 -19.44 -7.22
N LYS A 105 -25.87 -20.04 -7.26
CA LYS A 105 -25.39 -20.98 -6.23
C LYS A 105 -24.27 -20.38 -5.39
N ILE A 106 -23.19 -19.94 -6.03
CA ILE A 106 -21.97 -19.54 -5.32
C ILE A 106 -22.15 -18.19 -4.61
N ALA A 107 -22.61 -17.17 -5.33
CA ALA A 107 -22.83 -15.84 -4.79
C ALA A 107 -23.81 -15.85 -3.61
N VAL A 108 -24.91 -16.61 -3.73
CA VAL A 108 -25.88 -16.80 -2.65
C VAL A 108 -25.23 -17.52 -1.45
N LYS A 109 -24.52 -18.62 -1.67
CA LYS A 109 -23.85 -19.40 -0.61
C LYS A 109 -22.83 -18.57 0.17
N TYR A 110 -22.06 -17.71 -0.52
CA TYR A 110 -21.02 -16.89 0.09
C TYR A 110 -21.44 -15.44 0.38
N LYS A 111 -22.73 -15.12 0.28
CA LYS A 111 -23.30 -13.79 0.57
C LYS A 111 -22.62 -12.67 -0.22
N ILE A 112 -22.49 -12.88 -1.53
CA ILE A 112 -22.00 -11.90 -2.50
C ILE A 112 -23.21 -11.27 -3.18
N ASP A 113 -23.74 -10.20 -2.59
CA ASP A 113 -25.00 -9.59 -3.05
C ASP A 113 -24.84 -8.82 -4.37
N GLN A 114 -23.67 -8.24 -4.60
CA GLN A 114 -23.37 -7.44 -5.78
C GLN A 114 -21.98 -7.77 -6.30
N PHE A 115 -21.93 -8.08 -7.60
CA PHE A 115 -20.69 -8.32 -8.31
C PHE A 115 -20.82 -7.87 -9.77
N ARG A 116 -19.69 -7.64 -10.41
CA ARG A 116 -19.57 -7.42 -11.85
C ARG A 116 -18.87 -8.61 -12.47
N SER A 117 -19.31 -9.03 -13.65
CA SER A 117 -18.67 -10.12 -14.36
C SER A 117 -18.48 -9.80 -15.83
N ARG A 118 -17.40 -10.31 -16.42
CA ARG A 118 -17.19 -10.26 -17.88
C ARG A 118 -16.36 -11.44 -18.37
N PRO A 119 -16.56 -11.89 -19.62
CA PRO A 119 -15.64 -12.83 -20.25
C PRO A 119 -14.27 -12.16 -20.46
N ILE A 120 -13.19 -12.92 -20.23
CA ILE A 120 -11.82 -12.45 -20.46
C ILE A 120 -10.91 -13.60 -20.91
N LEU A 121 -10.10 -13.36 -21.93
CA LEU A 121 -9.05 -14.29 -22.34
C LEU A 121 -7.84 -14.15 -21.41
N LYS A 122 -7.37 -15.26 -20.83
CA LYS A 122 -6.17 -15.30 -19.99
C LYS A 122 -5.26 -16.45 -20.39
N ASN A 123 -3.97 -16.22 -20.23
CA ASN A 123 -2.94 -17.22 -20.40
C ASN A 123 -2.51 -17.76 -19.04
N TYR A 124 -2.19 -19.05 -19.00
CA TYR A 124 -1.70 -19.73 -17.81
C TYR A 124 -0.56 -20.68 -18.19
N ALA A 125 0.53 -20.68 -17.42
CA ALA A 125 1.71 -21.49 -17.70
C ALA A 125 2.46 -21.89 -16.42
N PHE A 126 1.70 -22.16 -15.36
CA PHE A 126 2.22 -22.50 -14.02
C PHE A 126 1.85 -23.94 -13.63
N GLU A 127 2.01 -24.31 -12.36
CA GLU A 127 2.07 -25.70 -11.87
C GLU A 127 0.75 -26.48 -11.80
N ILE A 128 -0.40 -25.81 -11.80
CA ILE A 128 -1.70 -26.49 -11.72
C ILE A 128 -2.01 -27.24 -13.02
N ASP A 129 -2.16 -28.56 -12.90
CA ASP A 129 -2.52 -29.46 -13.98
C ASP A 129 -3.93 -29.18 -14.54
N ASN A 130 -4.14 -29.59 -15.79
CA ASN A 130 -5.44 -29.49 -16.49
C ASN A 130 -5.98 -28.06 -16.63
N VAL A 131 -5.10 -27.05 -16.58
CA VAL A 131 -5.43 -25.66 -16.93
C VAL A 131 -4.90 -25.38 -18.33
N PRO A 132 -5.76 -25.01 -19.30
CA PRO A 132 -5.30 -24.72 -20.65
C PRO A 132 -4.35 -23.51 -20.70
N LYS A 133 -3.39 -23.54 -21.64
CA LYS A 133 -2.41 -22.46 -21.81
C LYS A 133 -3.04 -21.10 -22.10
N SER A 134 -4.15 -21.11 -22.83
CA SER A 134 -4.97 -19.94 -23.15
C SER A 134 -6.43 -20.38 -23.17
N CYS A 135 -7.28 -19.69 -22.41
CA CYS A 135 -8.71 -20.00 -22.30
C CYS A 135 -9.49 -18.73 -21.96
N GLU A 136 -10.79 -18.74 -22.24
CA GLU A 136 -11.72 -17.72 -21.76
C GLU A 136 -12.19 -18.05 -20.34
N TYR A 137 -12.08 -17.06 -19.46
CA TYR A 137 -12.51 -17.11 -18.07
C TYR A 137 -13.66 -16.14 -17.86
N VAL A 138 -14.43 -16.34 -16.80
CA VAL A 138 -15.31 -15.30 -16.27
C VAL A 138 -14.55 -14.54 -15.19
N GLU A 139 -14.16 -13.29 -15.46
CA GLU A 139 -13.64 -12.38 -14.42
C GLU A 139 -14.82 -11.89 -13.59
N VAL A 140 -14.75 -12.09 -12.27
CA VAL A 140 -15.73 -11.57 -11.32
C VAL A 140 -15.06 -10.58 -10.38
N LYS A 141 -15.68 -9.41 -10.22
CA LYS A 141 -15.26 -8.37 -9.29
C LYS A 141 -16.35 -8.07 -8.28
N TYR A 142 -15.99 -8.00 -7.01
CA TYR A 142 -16.95 -7.79 -5.94
C TYR A 142 -16.32 -7.08 -4.73
N SER A 143 -17.18 -6.57 -3.86
CA SER A 143 -16.76 -5.72 -2.73
C SER A 143 -15.74 -6.44 -1.82
N PRO A 144 -14.70 -5.73 -1.34
CA PRO A 144 -13.77 -6.26 -0.36
C PRO A 144 -14.44 -6.65 0.98
N SER A 145 -15.59 -6.04 1.30
CA SER A 145 -16.37 -6.32 2.51
C SER A 145 -17.09 -7.66 2.50
N MET A 146 -17.28 -8.27 1.33
CA MET A 146 -17.93 -9.56 1.17
C MET A 146 -16.95 -10.71 1.41
N ALA A 147 -17.49 -11.91 1.63
CA ALA A 147 -16.70 -13.08 1.98
C ALA A 147 -15.68 -13.43 0.88
N GLN A 148 -14.50 -13.84 1.33
CA GLN A 148 -13.50 -14.41 0.45
C GLN A 148 -13.93 -15.81 0.02
N LEU A 149 -13.85 -16.10 -1.29
CA LEU A 149 -14.13 -17.44 -1.81
C LEU A 149 -13.03 -18.43 -1.39
N PRO A 150 -13.36 -19.71 -1.11
CA PRO A 150 -12.36 -20.73 -0.82
C PRO A 150 -11.44 -20.99 -2.02
N LYS A 151 -10.16 -21.32 -1.76
CA LYS A 151 -9.16 -21.62 -2.80
C LYS A 151 -9.46 -22.90 -3.58
N ASP A 152 -10.07 -23.86 -2.90
CA ASP A 152 -10.45 -25.18 -3.39
C ASP A 152 -11.87 -25.20 -3.97
N LEU A 153 -12.51 -24.04 -4.12
CA LEU A 153 -13.85 -23.93 -4.67
C LEU A 153 -13.90 -24.53 -6.09
N LYS A 154 -14.79 -25.51 -6.25
CA LYS A 154 -15.14 -26.14 -7.53
C LYS A 154 -16.66 -26.15 -7.68
N GLY A 155 -17.10 -26.11 -8.93
CA GLY A 155 -18.50 -26.13 -9.31
C GLY A 155 -18.81 -27.23 -10.33
N GLU A 156 -20.08 -27.30 -10.70
CA GLU A 156 -20.60 -28.16 -11.77
C GLU A 156 -20.05 -27.71 -13.14
N THR A 157 -19.88 -26.40 -13.32
CA THR A 157 -19.33 -25.75 -14.53
C THR A 157 -17.95 -25.17 -14.30
N ILE A 158 -17.53 -24.96 -13.05
CA ILE A 158 -16.26 -24.33 -12.68
C ILE A 158 -15.23 -25.39 -12.29
N ALA A 159 -14.13 -25.45 -13.03
CA ALA A 159 -13.02 -26.36 -12.79
C ALA A 159 -12.12 -25.85 -11.66
N HIS A 160 -11.84 -24.55 -11.65
CA HIS A 160 -10.99 -23.89 -10.66
C HIS A 160 -11.28 -22.38 -10.59
N VAL A 161 -10.89 -21.73 -9.48
CA VAL A 161 -11.06 -20.31 -9.23
C VAL A 161 -9.71 -19.70 -8.83
N PHE A 162 -9.23 -18.76 -9.64
CA PHE A 162 -7.99 -18.02 -9.38
C PHE A 162 -8.26 -16.67 -8.71
N GLY A 163 -7.23 -16.11 -8.06
CA GLY A 163 -7.28 -14.75 -7.48
C GLY A 163 -8.07 -14.64 -6.18
N THR A 164 -8.49 -15.76 -5.58
CA THR A 164 -9.31 -15.77 -4.35
C THR A 164 -8.61 -15.10 -3.17
N ASN A 165 -7.29 -15.19 -3.08
CA ASN A 165 -6.48 -14.62 -2.00
C ASN A 165 -5.46 -13.56 -2.46
N SER A 166 -5.64 -12.99 -3.66
CA SER A 166 -4.82 -11.85 -4.08
C SER A 166 -5.00 -10.69 -3.11
N SER A 167 -3.88 -10.05 -2.75
CA SER A 167 -3.89 -8.94 -1.82
C SER A 167 -4.41 -7.67 -2.51
N PHE A 168 -4.95 -6.70 -1.77
CA PHE A 168 -5.48 -5.48 -2.39
C PHE A 168 -4.34 -4.57 -2.87
N LEU A 169 -3.21 -4.58 -2.16
CA LEU A 169 -1.98 -3.96 -2.59
C LEU A 169 -1.48 -4.56 -3.90
N GLU A 170 -1.45 -5.89 -4.03
CA GLU A 170 -1.08 -6.57 -5.27
C GLU A 170 -1.98 -6.14 -6.44
N LEU A 171 -3.31 -6.18 -6.23
CA LEU A 171 -4.30 -5.76 -7.23
C LEU A 171 -4.07 -4.30 -7.65
N LEU A 172 -3.79 -3.41 -6.70
CA LEU A 172 -3.49 -2.01 -6.98
C LEU A 172 -2.24 -1.84 -7.85
N LEU A 173 -1.12 -2.42 -7.42
CA LEU A 173 0.17 -2.28 -8.11
C LEU A 173 0.11 -2.86 -9.53
N LEU A 174 -0.47 -4.05 -9.69
CA LEU A 174 -0.57 -4.73 -11.00
C LEU A 174 -1.51 -4.00 -11.95
N GLN A 175 -2.72 -3.64 -11.50
CA GLN A 175 -3.70 -2.98 -12.38
C GLN A 175 -3.24 -1.58 -12.79
N ARG A 176 -2.49 -0.87 -11.94
CA ARG A 176 -1.96 0.47 -12.23
C ARG A 176 -0.54 0.47 -12.77
N LYS A 177 0.05 -0.71 -12.96
CA LYS A 177 1.40 -0.92 -13.53
C LYS A 177 2.49 -0.18 -12.74
N ILE A 178 2.36 -0.11 -11.42
CA ILE A 178 3.32 0.54 -10.53
C ILE A 178 4.48 -0.42 -10.29
N LYS A 179 5.70 -0.02 -10.65
CA LYS A 179 6.91 -0.86 -10.62
C LYS A 179 7.95 -0.28 -9.67
N GLY A 180 7.62 -0.22 -8.39
CA GLY A 180 8.45 0.37 -7.35
C GLY A 180 8.26 1.89 -7.19
N PRO A 181 9.16 2.56 -6.46
CA PRO A 181 9.06 3.98 -6.18
C PRO A 181 9.05 4.83 -7.45
N CYS A 182 8.02 5.64 -7.64
CA CYS A 182 7.85 6.47 -8.82
C CYS A 182 6.86 7.62 -8.57
N TRP A 183 6.78 8.54 -9.53
CA TRP A 183 5.78 9.61 -9.53
C TRP A 183 4.40 9.07 -9.90
N LEU A 184 3.42 9.34 -9.04
CA LEU A 184 2.01 9.01 -9.25
C LEU A 184 1.17 10.28 -9.31
N ASP A 185 0.24 10.30 -10.25
CA ASP A 185 -0.81 11.29 -10.38
C ASP A 185 -2.12 10.71 -9.87
N LEU A 186 -2.77 11.44 -8.97
CA LEU A 186 -4.11 11.14 -8.49
C LEU A 186 -5.09 12.21 -8.96
N VAL A 187 -6.07 11.79 -9.76
CA VAL A 187 -7.20 12.61 -10.21
C VAL A 187 -8.29 12.65 -9.14
N GLU A 188 -9.04 13.75 -9.05
CA GLU A 188 -10.11 13.96 -8.06
C GLU A 188 -9.69 13.66 -6.60
N PRO A 189 -8.56 14.21 -6.13
CA PRO A 189 -8.12 14.02 -4.75
C PRO A 189 -9.09 14.71 -3.78
N VAL A 190 -9.52 13.99 -2.75
CA VAL A 190 -10.36 14.56 -1.68
C VAL A 190 -9.53 14.71 -0.41
N PRO A 191 -9.48 15.87 0.25
CA PRO A 191 -8.78 16.02 1.52
C PRO A 191 -9.33 15.05 2.58
N ALA A 192 -8.46 14.39 3.33
CA ALA A 192 -8.91 13.57 4.45
C ALA A 192 -9.45 14.47 5.57
N THR A 193 -10.66 14.20 6.04
CA THR A 193 -11.29 14.94 7.16
C THR A 193 -10.84 14.42 8.51
N ASN A 194 -10.56 13.12 8.60
CA ASN A 194 -10.08 12.45 9.80
C ASN A 194 -8.67 11.93 9.52
N PRO A 195 -7.64 12.41 10.24
CA PRO A 195 -6.27 11.96 10.05
C PRO A 195 -6.15 10.46 10.33
N VAL A 196 -5.56 9.72 9.39
CA VAL A 196 -5.29 8.28 9.50
C VAL A 196 -3.79 7.97 9.50
N SER A 197 -2.95 8.97 9.31
CA SER A 197 -1.49 8.86 9.33
C SER A 197 -0.84 9.98 10.14
N PHE A 198 0.48 9.93 10.26
CA PHE A 198 1.28 11.01 10.81
C PHE A 198 1.97 11.84 9.71
N CYS A 199 1.48 11.74 8.46
CA CYS A 199 1.97 12.55 7.35
C CYS A 199 1.46 13.98 7.45
N LYS A 200 2.20 14.93 6.86
CA LYS A 200 1.77 16.33 6.82
C LYS A 200 0.54 16.54 5.93
N VAL A 201 0.40 15.77 4.85
CA VAL A 201 -0.71 15.87 3.90
C VAL A 201 -1.40 14.52 3.76
N GLU A 202 -2.73 14.51 3.80
CA GLU A 202 -3.52 13.30 3.65
C GLU A 202 -4.63 13.48 2.62
N VAL A 203 -4.76 12.50 1.72
CA VAL A 203 -5.68 12.55 0.58
C VAL A 203 -6.37 11.21 0.40
N LEU A 204 -7.67 11.24 0.14
CA LEU A 204 -8.46 10.10 -0.29
C LEU A 204 -8.47 10.05 -1.82
N GLY A 205 -8.06 8.90 -2.37
CA GLY A 205 -7.88 8.71 -3.82
C GLY A 205 -9.06 8.07 -4.55
N GLY A 206 -10.16 7.80 -3.86
CA GLY A 206 -11.36 7.23 -4.50
C GLY A 206 -11.09 5.88 -5.18
N HIS A 207 -11.49 5.75 -6.44
CA HIS A 207 -11.37 4.50 -7.21
C HIS A 207 -9.93 4.28 -7.71
N ILE A 208 -9.52 3.01 -7.81
CA ILE A 208 -8.20 2.59 -8.33
C ILE A 208 -7.84 3.24 -9.69
N HIS A 209 -8.83 3.59 -10.50
CA HIS A 209 -8.62 4.20 -11.82
C HIS A 209 -8.15 5.65 -11.79
N ASN A 210 -8.35 6.35 -10.67
CA ASN A 210 -7.95 7.74 -10.51
C ASN A 210 -6.43 7.89 -10.28
N LEU A 211 -5.76 6.81 -9.86
CA LEU A 211 -4.33 6.79 -9.61
C LEU A 211 -3.57 6.31 -10.85
N SER A 212 -2.62 7.05 -11.39
CA SER A 212 -1.82 6.63 -12.55
C SER A 212 -0.34 6.92 -12.36
N VAL A 213 0.52 6.07 -12.93
CA VAL A 213 1.94 6.39 -13.05
C VAL A 213 2.10 7.58 -13.99
N CYS A 214 2.88 8.58 -13.60
CA CYS A 214 3.19 9.72 -14.45
C CYS A 214 3.92 9.22 -15.70
N GLY A 215 3.35 9.46 -16.88
CA GLY A 215 4.03 9.21 -18.16
C GLY A 215 4.81 10.44 -18.61
N GLY A 216 5.77 10.25 -19.51
CA GLY A 216 5.83 11.10 -20.71
C GLY A 216 6.45 12.50 -20.67
N GLY A 217 7.33 12.85 -19.72
CA GLY A 217 7.95 14.20 -19.72
C GLY A 217 9.23 14.30 -18.87
N SER A 218 9.81 15.50 -18.78
CA SER A 218 10.87 15.84 -17.81
C SER A 218 10.27 15.88 -16.40
N LEU A 219 10.01 14.71 -15.83
CA LEU A 219 9.59 14.61 -14.43
C LEU A 219 10.72 15.10 -13.52
N PRO A 220 10.38 15.67 -12.35
CA PRO A 220 11.39 16.03 -11.37
C PRO A 220 12.18 14.77 -10.96
N PRO A 221 13.43 14.93 -10.52
CA PRO A 221 14.16 13.82 -9.92
C PRO A 221 13.39 13.26 -8.72
N PRO A 222 13.67 12.02 -8.28
CA PRO A 222 13.07 11.45 -7.09
C PRO A 222 13.10 12.42 -5.91
N SER A 223 11.99 12.53 -5.19
CA SER A 223 11.89 13.43 -4.04
C SER A 223 12.98 13.09 -3.01
N PRO A 224 13.71 14.06 -2.44
CA PRO A 224 14.66 13.79 -1.38
C PRO A 224 14.00 13.12 -0.16
N LEU A 225 14.70 12.16 0.43
CA LEU A 225 14.29 11.45 1.62
C LEU A 225 14.81 12.14 2.88
N VAL A 226 14.08 11.94 3.98
CA VAL A 226 14.56 12.24 5.33
C VAL A 226 15.08 10.92 5.91
N VAL A 227 16.38 10.82 6.09
CA VAL A 227 17.04 9.61 6.61
C VAL A 227 17.45 9.87 8.06
N ALA A 228 17.02 9.00 8.97
CA ALA A 228 17.44 9.03 10.36
C ALA A 228 18.17 7.73 10.70
N SER A 229 19.36 7.84 11.30
CA SER A 229 20.09 6.72 11.87
C SER A 229 19.96 6.75 13.39
N LEU A 230 19.47 5.67 13.98
CA LEU A 230 19.25 5.52 15.41
C LEU A 230 20.22 4.48 15.98
N THR A 231 20.96 4.86 17.02
CA THR A 231 21.80 3.96 17.81
C THR A 231 21.32 3.94 19.26
N LEU A 232 21.07 2.74 19.79
CA LEU A 232 20.62 2.55 21.17
C LEU A 232 21.72 1.92 22.02
N ARG A 233 21.80 2.34 23.29
CA ARG A 233 22.55 1.63 24.34
C ARG A 233 21.57 1.14 25.38
N THR A 234 21.80 -0.08 25.84
CA THR A 234 20.97 -0.76 26.81
C THR A 234 21.78 -1.22 28.01
N ALA A 235 21.14 -1.30 29.17
CA ALA A 235 21.68 -1.90 30.38
C ALA A 235 20.75 -3.03 30.85
N LEU A 236 21.30 -4.03 31.53
CA LEU A 236 20.51 -5.10 32.13
C LEU A 236 20.22 -4.75 33.59
N HIS A 237 18.95 -4.75 33.98
CA HIS A 237 18.58 -4.55 35.37
C HIS A 237 19.06 -5.75 36.22
N PRO A 238 19.89 -5.56 37.27
CA PRO A 238 20.55 -6.66 37.98
C PRO A 238 19.62 -7.68 38.66
N ARG A 239 18.46 -7.25 39.17
CA ARG A 239 17.50 -8.14 39.87
C ARG A 239 16.47 -8.80 38.97
N THR A 240 15.91 -8.05 38.01
CA THR A 240 14.82 -8.53 37.14
C THR A 240 15.32 -9.09 35.81
N SER A 241 16.61 -8.89 35.49
CA SER A 241 17.21 -9.22 34.19
C SER A 241 16.46 -8.60 33.00
N GLN A 242 15.77 -7.48 33.21
CA GLN A 242 15.09 -6.74 32.14
C GLN A 242 16.07 -5.79 31.44
N VAL A 243 15.91 -5.65 30.13
CA VAL A 243 16.73 -4.74 29.32
C VAL A 243 16.12 -3.34 29.36
N GLU A 244 16.89 -2.38 29.86
CA GLU A 244 16.52 -0.97 29.94
C GLU A 244 17.29 -0.19 28.86
N ILE A 245 16.59 0.62 28.06
CA ILE A 245 17.23 1.55 27.12
C ILE A 245 17.73 2.74 27.91
N VAL A 246 19.04 2.94 27.96
CA VAL A 246 19.69 4.01 28.74
C VAL A 246 20.11 5.18 27.87
N LEU A 247 20.31 4.97 26.56
CA LEU A 247 20.71 6.05 25.66
C LEU A 247 20.22 5.77 24.24
N ALA A 248 19.78 6.82 23.56
CA ALA A 248 19.37 6.83 22.17
C ALA A 248 20.01 8.03 21.47
N SER A 249 20.90 7.76 20.52
CA SER A 249 21.50 8.77 19.66
C SER A 249 20.87 8.71 18.27
N VAL A 250 20.43 9.85 17.76
CA VAL A 250 19.83 9.97 16.44
C VAL A 250 20.60 11.00 15.62
N VAL A 251 20.92 10.63 14.38
CA VAL A 251 21.50 11.53 13.38
C VAL A 251 20.55 11.58 12.19
N VAL A 252 20.21 12.79 11.73
CA VAL A 252 19.19 13.03 10.70
C VAL A 252 19.77 13.80 9.52
N ASN A 253 19.53 13.28 8.32
CA ASN A 253 19.73 13.98 7.05
C ASN A 253 18.36 14.26 6.41
N ASN A 254 17.99 15.55 6.34
CA ASN A 254 16.67 15.98 5.86
C ASN A 254 16.52 16.01 4.32
N SER A 255 17.60 15.83 3.56
CA SER A 255 17.60 16.01 2.10
C SER A 255 18.49 14.99 1.40
N TYR A 256 18.29 13.70 1.69
CA TYR A 256 19.04 12.62 1.07
C TYR A 256 18.48 12.29 -0.32
N SER A 257 19.28 12.49 -1.36
CA SER A 257 18.90 12.18 -2.75
C SER A 257 19.42 10.79 -3.12
N VAL A 258 18.53 9.89 -3.55
CA VAL A 258 18.90 8.49 -3.87
C VAL A 258 19.59 8.34 -5.23
N ASP A 259 19.40 9.32 -6.11
CA ASP A 259 19.89 9.37 -7.49
C ASP A 259 21.26 10.05 -7.62
N LYS A 260 21.75 10.68 -6.55
CA LYS A 260 22.98 11.49 -6.54
C LYS A 260 24.01 10.91 -5.57
N GLN A 261 25.27 11.23 -5.79
CA GLN A 261 26.32 10.93 -4.82
C GLN A 261 26.07 11.69 -3.52
N VAL A 262 26.38 11.02 -2.40
CA VAL A 262 26.27 11.62 -1.07
C VAL A 262 27.24 12.81 -0.98
N GLY A 263 26.71 13.98 -0.62
CA GLY A 263 27.51 15.18 -0.45
C GLY A 263 28.47 15.10 0.75
N LYS A 264 29.32 16.11 0.91
CA LYS A 264 30.27 16.20 2.05
C LYS A 264 29.58 16.28 3.40
N GLN A 265 28.40 16.89 3.46
CA GLN A 265 27.60 16.98 4.68
C GLN A 265 26.72 15.73 4.80
N LEU A 266 27.09 14.84 5.73
CA LEU A 266 26.38 13.56 5.93
C LEU A 266 25.07 13.72 6.71
N PHE A 267 24.97 14.73 7.57
CA PHE A 267 23.79 15.00 8.39
C PHE A 267 23.58 16.50 8.63
N HIS A 268 22.34 16.85 8.94
CA HIS A 268 21.92 18.22 9.24
C HIS A 268 21.66 18.41 10.72
N GLN A 269 21.13 17.38 11.38
CA GLN A 269 20.73 17.43 12.76
C GLN A 269 21.19 16.17 13.48
N HIS A 270 21.48 16.29 14.76
CA HIS A 270 21.69 15.15 15.63
C HIS A 270 21.15 15.50 17.02
N PHE A 271 20.66 14.49 17.73
CA PHE A 271 20.26 14.64 19.12
C PHE A 271 20.51 13.33 19.86
N CYS A 272 20.77 13.45 21.16
CA CYS A 272 20.96 12.32 22.05
C CYS A 272 19.99 12.45 23.22
N ALA A 273 19.23 11.39 23.46
CA ALA A 273 18.41 11.24 24.65
C ALA A 273 19.08 10.20 25.55
N MET A 274 19.36 10.57 26.79
CA MET A 274 19.92 9.66 27.78
C MET A 274 19.03 9.59 29.02
N THR A 275 18.95 8.41 29.60
CA THR A 275 18.33 8.14 30.89
C THR A 275 19.29 7.32 31.76
N ARG A 276 18.94 7.14 33.02
CA ARG A 276 19.66 6.25 33.95
C ARG A 276 18.91 4.93 34.09
N PRO A 277 19.60 3.82 34.40
CA PRO A 277 18.96 2.62 34.91
C PRO A 277 18.10 2.91 36.14
N SER A 278 17.07 2.09 36.36
CA SER A 278 16.12 2.27 37.46
C SER A 278 16.80 2.27 38.84
N ASP A 279 17.86 1.49 39.00
CA ASP A 279 18.62 1.28 40.23
C ASP A 279 19.87 2.17 40.39
N ALA A 280 20.19 2.99 39.40
CA ALA A 280 21.32 3.90 39.41
C ALA A 280 20.86 5.36 39.55
N MET A 281 21.73 6.25 40.01
CA MET A 281 21.50 7.70 39.99
C MET A 281 22.38 8.37 38.92
N PHE A 282 21.93 9.53 38.43
CA PHE A 282 22.81 10.35 37.60
C PHE A 282 23.94 10.95 38.45
N PRO A 283 25.15 11.14 37.88
CA PRO A 283 26.19 11.97 38.48
C PRO A 283 25.67 13.39 38.80
N VAL A 284 26.08 13.92 39.96
CA VAL A 284 25.51 15.14 40.56
C VAL A 284 25.69 16.39 39.69
N ASP A 285 26.76 16.46 38.91
CA ASP A 285 27.15 17.61 38.06
C ASP A 285 26.89 17.38 36.55
N LEU A 286 26.26 16.26 36.17
CA LEU A 286 26.10 15.87 34.77
C LEU A 286 25.39 16.93 33.94
N ARG A 287 24.32 17.52 34.48
CA ARG A 287 23.52 18.52 33.76
C ARG A 287 24.30 19.81 33.51
N ASP A 288 25.12 20.22 34.47
CA ASP A 288 25.89 21.46 34.38
C ASP A 288 27.07 21.28 33.41
N ARG A 289 27.76 20.14 33.47
CA ARG A 289 28.82 19.80 32.50
C ARG A 289 28.33 19.74 31.06
N LEU A 290 27.19 19.11 30.82
CA LEU A 290 26.63 19.00 29.47
C LEU A 290 26.21 20.35 28.88
N ARG A 291 25.95 21.36 29.72
CA ARG A 291 25.63 22.73 29.27
C ARG A 291 26.87 23.58 29.04
N SER A 292 27.98 23.30 29.72
CA SER A 292 29.23 24.03 29.55
C SER A 292 30.08 23.51 28.39
N GLU A 293 29.96 22.22 28.05
CA GLU A 293 30.79 21.56 27.03
C GLU A 293 30.06 21.31 25.68
N GLY A 294 28.74 21.53 25.61
CA GLY A 294 27.91 21.30 24.41
C GLY A 294 27.47 22.59 23.72
#